data_AF-A0A3D1PEP7-F1
#
_entry.id   AF-A0A3D1PEP7-F1
#
_cell.length_a   1.000
_cell.length_b   1.000
_cell.length_c   1.000
_cell.angle_alpha   90.00
_cell.angle_beta   90.00
_cell.angle_gamma   90.00
#
_symmetry.space_group_name_H-M   'P 1'
#
loop_
_entity.id
_entity.type
_entity.pdbx_description
1 polymer ?
#
loop_
_entity_poly.entity_id
_entity_poly.type
_entity_poly.pdbx_seq_one_letter_code
_entity_poly.pdbx_strand_id
1 'polypeptide(L)'
;MIKLLKFNEFWFFFATLVILFSFTIFSNWVGMVFIWFGLFFTFRFTNLETNLSAKEHKLYLSTVLVYPLVETWIKWMIEKNDLPYSWFWLNRLEHFCWAMALVIIFLPIFSDIWKGLSWWQNLLFVVSFVCLLGNLNEFLEYFIRLLLNKKNQLQLAVYYWDTIYDMMMNIVGGFGGFVAMRLNTRLP
;
A
#
# COMPACT_ATOMS: atom_id res chain seq x y z
N MET A 1 2.37 -0.77 28.30
CA MET A 1 3.62 -0.87 27.52
C MET A 1 3.64 -2.22 26.81
N ILE A 2 3.28 -2.23 25.52
CA ILE A 2 2.99 -3.47 24.77
C ILE A 2 4.27 -4.31 24.65
N LYS A 3 4.23 -5.56 25.14
CA LYS A 3 5.35 -6.53 25.28
C LYS A 3 6.20 -6.76 24.01
N LEU A 4 5.76 -6.31 22.84
CA LEU A 4 6.44 -6.49 21.56
C LEU A 4 7.70 -5.63 21.37
N LEU A 5 7.87 -4.52 22.13
CA LEU A 5 9.13 -3.75 22.12
C LEU A 5 10.31 -4.50 22.76
N LYS A 6 10.06 -5.62 23.45
CA LYS A 6 11.11 -6.50 24.00
C LYS A 6 11.57 -7.61 23.04
N PHE A 7 10.96 -7.76 21.86
CA PHE A 7 11.36 -8.82 20.94
C PHE A 7 12.54 -8.37 20.08
N ASN A 8 13.74 -8.90 20.37
CA ASN A 8 14.97 -8.69 19.61
C ASN A 8 14.77 -8.95 18.10
N GLU A 9 13.83 -9.81 17.73
CA GLU A 9 13.56 -10.18 16.34
C GLU A 9 13.01 -9.02 15.50
N PHE A 10 12.17 -8.13 16.05
CA PHE A 10 11.68 -6.96 15.31
C PHE A 10 12.84 -6.04 14.93
N TRP A 11 13.70 -5.72 15.90
CA TRP A 11 14.86 -4.85 15.67
C TRP A 11 15.90 -5.50 14.77
N PHE A 12 16.12 -6.80 14.92
CA PHE A 12 16.97 -7.57 14.02
C PHE A 12 16.42 -7.56 12.59
N PHE A 13 15.11 -7.73 12.43
CA PHE A 13 14.46 -7.75 11.13
C PHE A 13 14.44 -6.35 10.49
N PHE A 14 14.13 -5.32 11.27
CA PHE A 14 14.23 -3.92 10.84
C PHE A 14 15.67 -3.56 10.43
N ALA A 15 16.67 -3.99 11.21
CA ALA A 15 18.08 -3.80 10.84
C ALA A 15 18.45 -4.57 9.56
N THR A 16 17.95 -5.80 9.40
CA THR A 16 18.16 -6.61 8.18
C THR A 16 17.56 -5.92 6.96
N LEU A 17 16.36 -5.35 7.11
CA LEU A 17 15.72 -4.53 6.08
C LEU A 17 16.57 -3.31 5.74
N VAL A 18 17.00 -2.52 6.73
CA VAL A 18 17.87 -1.36 6.52
C VAL A 18 19.17 -1.75 5.79
N ILE A 19 19.76 -2.89 6.15
CA ILE A 19 20.96 -3.43 5.47
C ILE A 19 20.64 -3.83 4.02
N LEU A 20 19.56 -4.56 3.77
CA LEU A 20 19.13 -4.92 2.41
C LEU A 20 18.82 -3.68 1.55
N PHE A 21 18.25 -2.63 2.15
CA PHE A 21 18.02 -1.35 1.48
C PHE A 21 19.29 -0.59 1.17
N SER A 22 20.30 -0.69 2.03
CA SER A 22 21.62 -0.11 1.76
C SER A 22 22.34 -0.74 0.56
N PHE A 23 21.86 -1.88 0.04
CA PHE A 23 22.35 -2.47 -1.21
C PHE A 23 21.55 -2.04 -2.46
N THR A 24 20.35 -1.47 -2.29
CA THR A 24 19.43 -1.06 -3.39
C THR A 24 19.37 0.47 -3.57
N ILE A 25 20.50 1.15 -3.29
CA ILE A 25 20.73 2.61 -3.03
C ILE A 25 20.03 3.60 -3.99
N PHE A 26 19.47 3.18 -5.12
CA PHE A 26 18.95 4.09 -6.16
C PHE A 26 17.53 3.79 -6.66
N SER A 27 16.65 3.18 -5.86
CA SER A 27 15.28 2.88 -6.30
C SER A 27 14.21 3.67 -5.53
N ASN A 28 13.17 4.13 -6.25
CA ASN A 28 11.93 4.70 -5.68
C ASN A 28 11.31 3.81 -4.59
N TRP A 29 11.62 2.50 -4.63
CA TRP A 29 11.21 1.52 -3.63
C TRP A 29 11.75 1.83 -2.22
N VAL A 30 12.99 2.32 -2.08
CA VAL A 30 13.54 2.68 -0.76
C VAL A 30 12.68 3.76 -0.08
N GLY A 31 12.25 4.77 -0.84
CA GLY A 31 11.35 5.82 -0.34
C GLY A 31 9.99 5.27 0.11
N MET A 32 9.42 4.34 -0.67
CA MET A 32 8.17 3.67 -0.32
C MET A 32 8.29 2.87 0.98
N VAL A 33 9.43 2.22 1.22
CA VAL A 33 9.66 1.47 2.45
C VAL A 33 9.85 2.40 3.67
N PHE A 34 10.46 3.57 3.49
CA PHE A 34 10.45 4.58 4.56
C PHE A 34 9.04 5.01 4.93
N ILE A 35 8.18 5.26 3.94
CA ILE A 35 6.76 5.58 4.18
C ILE A 35 6.06 4.41 4.89
N TRP A 36 6.31 3.18 4.45
CA TRP A 36 5.76 1.95 5.01
C TRP A 36 6.08 1.80 6.51
N PHE A 37 7.36 1.91 6.89
CA PHE A 37 7.75 1.85 8.31
C PHE A 37 7.33 3.10 9.08
N GLY A 38 7.30 4.26 8.44
CA GLY A 38 6.76 5.48 9.04
C GLY A 38 5.29 5.32 9.45
N LEU A 39 4.45 4.75 8.59
CA LEU A 39 3.06 4.41 8.89
C LEU A 39 2.96 3.40 10.04
N PHE A 40 3.73 2.31 9.98
CA PHE A 40 3.79 1.32 11.06
C PHE A 40 4.13 1.95 12.42
N PHE A 41 5.20 2.74 12.49
CA PHE A 41 5.60 3.41 13.74
C PHE A 41 4.55 4.42 14.20
N THR A 42 3.91 5.13 13.27
CA THR A 42 2.81 6.05 13.60
C THR A 42 1.66 5.30 14.26
N PHE A 43 1.17 4.20 13.68
CA PHE A 43 0.09 3.39 14.25
C PHE A 43 0.49 2.76 15.58
N ARG A 44 1.77 2.39 15.72
CA ARG A 44 2.32 1.85 16.94
C ARG A 44 2.36 2.87 18.07
N PHE A 45 2.89 4.07 17.82
CA PHE A 45 3.03 5.13 18.82
C PHE A 45 1.69 5.75 19.22
N THR A 46 0.72 5.75 18.30
CA THR A 46 -0.66 6.17 18.57
C THR A 46 -1.52 5.07 19.20
N ASN A 47 -0.99 3.85 19.38
CA ASN A 47 -1.70 2.67 19.84
C ASN A 47 -2.92 2.27 18.99
N LEU A 48 -3.03 2.71 17.73
CA LEU A 48 -4.15 2.33 16.84
C LEU A 48 -4.25 0.80 16.64
N GLU A 49 -3.12 0.10 16.74
CA GLU A 49 -3.06 -1.37 16.67
C GLU A 49 -3.91 -2.08 17.72
N THR A 50 -4.26 -1.43 18.84
CA THR A 50 -5.07 -2.06 19.89
C THR A 50 -6.50 -2.37 19.46
N ASN A 51 -6.96 -1.77 18.36
CA ASN A 51 -8.28 -2.04 17.80
C ASN A 51 -8.35 -3.41 17.08
N LEU A 52 -7.20 -4.04 16.80
CA LEU A 52 -7.12 -5.33 16.15
C LEU A 52 -7.26 -6.50 17.14
N SER A 53 -7.95 -7.56 16.73
CA SER A 53 -7.91 -8.86 17.41
C SER A 53 -6.51 -9.49 17.30
N ALA A 54 -6.22 -10.49 18.15
CA ALA A 54 -4.90 -11.15 18.14
C ALA A 54 -4.51 -11.75 16.77
N LYS A 55 -5.48 -12.29 16.02
CA LYS A 55 -5.24 -12.84 14.67
C LYS A 55 -4.94 -11.74 13.65
N GLU A 56 -5.72 -10.67 13.66
CA GLU A 56 -5.54 -9.51 12.79
C GLU A 56 -4.21 -8.80 13.09
N HIS A 57 -3.86 -8.67 14.37
CA HIS A 57 -2.59 -8.08 14.79
C HIS A 57 -1.39 -8.91 14.32
N LYS A 58 -1.47 -10.24 14.42
CA LYS A 58 -0.44 -11.14 13.88
C LYS A 58 -0.30 -10.99 12.36
N LEU A 59 -1.42 -10.91 11.64
CA LEU A 59 -1.41 -10.69 10.19
C LEU A 59 -0.78 -9.34 9.84
N TYR A 60 -1.21 -8.26 10.50
CA TYR A 60 -0.65 -6.92 10.36
C TYR A 60 0.87 -6.91 10.55
N LEU A 61 1.37 -7.46 11.67
CA LEU A 61 2.81 -7.52 11.93
C LEU A 61 3.55 -8.35 10.89
N SER A 62 2.99 -9.49 10.49
CA SER A 62 3.59 -10.36 9.46
C SER A 62 3.70 -9.62 8.14
N THR A 63 2.66 -8.91 7.72
CA THR A 63 2.65 -8.13 6.48
C THR A 63 3.64 -6.98 6.54
N VAL A 64 3.64 -6.19 7.63
CA VAL A 64 4.56 -5.05 7.80
C VAL A 64 6.02 -5.48 7.67
N LEU A 65 6.35 -6.65 8.23
CA LEU A 65 7.72 -7.16 8.23
C LEU A 65 8.04 -7.89 6.92
N VAL A 66 7.28 -8.92 6.57
CA VAL A 66 7.64 -9.83 5.48
C VAL A 66 7.49 -9.18 4.11
N TYR A 67 6.46 -8.36 3.88
CA TYR A 67 6.19 -7.81 2.55
C TYR A 67 7.36 -6.97 2.01
N PRO A 68 7.93 -6.01 2.76
CA PRO A 68 9.09 -5.27 2.29
C PRO A 68 10.29 -6.15 1.92
N LEU A 69 10.55 -7.24 2.64
CA LEU A 69 11.65 -8.16 2.28
C LEU A 69 11.40 -8.85 0.95
N VAL A 70 10.20 -9.42 0.79
CA VAL A 70 9.83 -10.16 -0.42
C VAL A 70 9.88 -9.24 -1.63
N GLU A 71 9.31 -8.06 -1.50
CA GLU A 71 9.25 -7.07 -2.58
C GLU A 71 10.65 -6.53 -2.95
N THR A 72 11.52 -6.31 -1.95
CA THR A 72 12.93 -5.93 -2.20
C THR A 72 13.68 -7.02 -2.94
N TRP A 73 13.48 -8.27 -2.54
CA TRP A 73 14.13 -9.40 -3.19
C TRP A 73 13.64 -9.56 -4.64
N ILE A 74 12.34 -9.45 -4.89
CA ILE A 74 11.77 -9.50 -6.25
C ILE A 74 12.35 -8.38 -7.12
N LYS A 75 12.33 -7.13 -6.65
CA LYS A 75 12.89 -5.99 -7.41
C LYS A 75 14.39 -6.17 -7.70
N TRP A 76 15.15 -6.69 -6.75
CA TRP A 76 16.57 -7.00 -6.95
C TRP A 76 16.79 -8.11 -7.99
N MET A 77 16.02 -9.19 -7.94
CA MET A 77 16.09 -10.28 -8.93
C MET A 77 15.72 -9.81 -10.35
N ILE A 78 14.74 -8.89 -10.46
CA ILE A 78 14.38 -8.25 -11.73
C ILE A 78 15.53 -7.37 -12.22
N GLU A 79 16.14 -6.56 -11.35
CA GLU A 79 17.27 -5.69 -11.71
C GLU A 79 18.49 -6.49 -12.20
N LYS A 80 18.71 -7.68 -11.63
CA LYS A 80 19.77 -8.60 -12.06
C LYS A 80 19.43 -9.42 -13.29
N ASN A 81 18.23 -9.27 -13.87
CA ASN A 81 17.70 -10.09 -14.97
C ASN A 81 17.67 -11.60 -14.65
N ASP A 82 17.65 -11.98 -13.38
CA ASP A 82 17.52 -13.38 -12.95
C ASP A 82 16.08 -13.88 -13.11
N LEU A 83 15.10 -12.97 -13.05
CA LEU A 83 13.70 -13.23 -13.34
C LEU A 83 13.23 -12.37 -14.52
N PRO A 84 12.70 -12.96 -15.60
CA PRO A 84 12.17 -12.19 -16.72
C PRO A 84 10.93 -11.42 -16.26
N TYR A 85 10.98 -10.08 -16.29
CA TYR A 85 9.84 -9.24 -15.95
C TYR A 85 8.76 -9.38 -17.02
N SER A 86 7.71 -10.16 -16.71
CA SER A 86 6.53 -10.18 -17.56
C SER A 86 5.59 -9.04 -17.14
N TRP A 87 5.36 -8.13 -18.08
CA TRP A 87 4.38 -7.04 -17.93
C TRP A 87 2.96 -7.54 -17.63
N PHE A 88 2.67 -8.81 -17.93
CA PHE A 88 1.35 -9.37 -17.75
C PHE A 88 1.18 -10.11 -16.41
N TRP A 89 2.01 -11.11 -16.09
CA TRP A 89 1.77 -11.95 -14.90
C TRP A 89 2.43 -11.40 -13.65
N LEU A 90 3.71 -11.02 -13.75
CA LEU A 90 4.48 -10.58 -12.57
C LEU A 90 4.00 -9.20 -12.11
N ASN A 91 3.78 -8.27 -13.04
CA ASN A 91 3.28 -6.94 -12.73
C ASN A 91 1.90 -6.97 -12.06
N ARG A 92 0.95 -7.78 -12.57
CA ARG A 92 -0.39 -7.91 -11.97
C ARG A 92 -0.34 -8.52 -10.58
N LEU A 93 0.52 -9.52 -10.38
CA LEU A 93 0.70 -10.15 -9.07
C LEU A 93 1.32 -9.16 -8.08
N GLU A 94 2.34 -8.40 -8.49
CA GLU A 94 2.96 -7.35 -7.68
C GLU A 94 1.92 -6.30 -7.25
N HIS A 95 1.12 -5.78 -8.18
CA HIS A 95 0.04 -4.84 -7.87
C HIS A 95 -1.01 -5.41 -6.92
N PHE A 96 -1.42 -6.68 -7.11
CA PHE A 96 -2.37 -7.34 -6.22
C PHE A 96 -1.79 -7.51 -4.81
N CYS A 97 -0.56 -8.01 -4.70
CA CYS A 97 0.13 -8.17 -3.42
C CYS A 97 0.30 -6.83 -2.70
N TRP A 98 0.67 -5.78 -3.43
CA TRP A 98 0.77 -4.42 -2.90
C TRP A 98 -0.56 -3.90 -2.36
N ALA A 99 -1.64 -4.04 -3.14
CA ALA A 99 -2.98 -3.62 -2.72
C ALA A 99 -3.44 -4.35 -1.45
N MET A 100 -3.25 -5.68 -1.38
CA MET A 100 -3.59 -6.46 -0.20
C MET A 100 -2.76 -6.06 1.02
N ALA A 101 -1.46 -5.82 0.83
CA ALA A 101 -0.56 -5.43 1.90
C ALA A 101 -0.95 -4.06 2.49
N LEU A 102 -1.36 -3.10 1.64
CA LEU A 102 -1.90 -1.82 2.07
C LEU A 102 -3.20 -1.95 2.86
N VAL A 103 -4.16 -2.73 2.38
CA VAL A 103 -5.41 -2.99 3.12
C VAL A 103 -5.10 -3.51 4.52
N ILE A 104 -4.18 -4.45 4.65
CA ILE A 104 -3.78 -5.01 5.94
C ILE A 104 -3.11 -3.95 6.82
N ILE A 105 -2.24 -3.10 6.26
CA ILE A 105 -1.59 -2.03 7.03
C ILE A 105 -2.58 -1.01 7.56
N PHE A 106 -3.58 -0.63 6.76
CA PHE A 106 -4.56 0.36 7.15
C PHE A 106 -5.71 -0.21 8.01
N LEU A 107 -5.77 -1.54 8.17
CA LEU A 107 -6.78 -2.24 8.97
C LEU A 107 -6.97 -1.66 10.39
N PRO A 108 -5.93 -1.23 11.15
CA PRO A 108 -6.12 -0.59 12.46
C PRO A 108 -7.05 0.63 12.42
N ILE A 109 -7.00 1.43 11.34
CA ILE A 109 -7.79 2.66 11.20
C ILE A 109 -9.27 2.34 11.03
N PHE A 110 -9.61 1.36 10.20
CA PHE A 110 -11.00 1.06 9.84
C PHE A 110 -11.52 -0.22 10.49
N SER A 111 -10.84 -0.74 11.51
CA SER A 111 -11.19 -2.00 12.18
C SER A 111 -12.61 -2.04 12.75
N ASP A 112 -13.13 -0.92 13.27
CA ASP A 112 -14.50 -0.84 13.77
C ASP A 112 -15.53 -0.93 12.63
N ILE A 113 -15.24 -0.28 11.50
CA ILE A 113 -16.07 -0.38 10.29
C ILE A 113 -16.02 -1.82 9.77
N TRP A 114 -14.83 -2.39 9.62
CA TRP A 114 -14.59 -3.74 9.12
C TRP A 114 -15.39 -4.82 9.86
N LYS A 115 -15.45 -4.72 11.20
CA LYS A 115 -16.20 -5.67 12.05
C LYS A 115 -17.71 -5.48 11.97
N GLY A 116 -18.18 -4.28 11.65
CA GLY A 116 -19.60 -3.95 11.52
C GLY A 116 -20.21 -4.31 10.16
N LEU A 117 -19.39 -4.61 9.15
CA LEU A 117 -19.81 -4.90 7.79
C LEU A 117 -19.97 -6.41 7.54
N SER A 118 -20.95 -6.76 6.72
CA SER A 118 -21.05 -8.11 6.13
C SER A 118 -19.90 -8.37 5.15
N TRP A 119 -19.64 -9.63 4.82
CA TRP A 119 -18.52 -9.99 3.95
C TRP A 119 -18.55 -9.33 2.56
N TRP A 120 -19.73 -9.19 1.95
CA TRP A 120 -19.90 -8.49 0.67
C TRP A 120 -19.62 -6.98 0.78
N GLN A 121 -20.03 -6.38 1.90
CA GLN A 121 -19.76 -4.96 2.17
C GLN A 121 -18.28 -4.73 2.46
N ASN A 122 -17.62 -5.66 3.15
CA ASN A 122 -16.17 -5.65 3.34
C ASN A 122 -15.42 -5.76 2.00
N LEU A 123 -15.92 -6.58 1.06
CA LEU A 123 -15.35 -6.63 -0.29
C LEU A 123 -15.49 -5.29 -1.01
N LEU A 124 -16.68 -4.67 -0.98
CA LEU A 124 -16.90 -3.35 -1.58
C LEU A 124 -16.03 -2.28 -0.93
N PHE A 125 -15.90 -2.30 0.41
CA PHE A 125 -15.01 -1.40 1.14
C PHE A 125 -13.57 -1.55 0.67
N VAL A 126 -13.06 -2.78 0.58
CA VAL A 126 -11.68 -3.06 0.15
C VAL A 126 -11.44 -2.59 -1.28
N VAL A 127 -12.32 -2.95 -2.22
CA VAL A 127 -12.18 -2.51 -3.62
C VAL A 127 -12.19 -0.99 -3.71
N SER A 128 -13.12 -0.33 -3.01
CA SER A 128 -13.23 1.13 -3.01
C SER A 128 -11.99 1.79 -2.40
N PHE A 129 -11.47 1.23 -1.31
CA PHE A 129 -10.29 1.71 -0.63
C PHE A 129 -9.03 1.55 -1.49
N VAL A 130 -8.86 0.40 -2.16
CA VAL A 130 -7.75 0.15 -3.08
C VAL A 130 -7.81 1.12 -4.26
N CYS A 131 -9.00 1.40 -4.83
CA CYS A 131 -9.15 2.41 -5.88
C CYS A 131 -8.70 3.81 -5.39
N LEU A 132 -9.07 4.22 -4.18
CA LEU A 132 -8.63 5.51 -3.62
C LEU A 132 -7.10 5.56 -3.42
N LEU A 133 -6.50 4.49 -2.90
CA LEU A 133 -5.05 4.43 -2.72
C LEU A 133 -4.29 4.37 -4.05
N GLY A 134 -4.82 3.64 -5.03
CA GLY A 134 -4.30 3.61 -6.41
C GLY A 134 -4.32 5.00 -7.03
N ASN A 135 -5.43 5.72 -6.88
CA ASN A 135 -5.56 7.10 -7.34
C ASN A 135 -4.57 8.04 -6.67
N LEU A 136 -4.34 7.90 -5.36
CA LEU A 136 -3.33 8.67 -4.64
C LEU A 136 -1.92 8.39 -5.19
N ASN A 137 -1.60 7.13 -5.48
CA ASN A 137 -0.33 6.73 -6.07
C ASN A 137 -0.13 7.34 -7.47
N GLU A 138 -1.14 7.24 -8.35
CA GLU A 138 -1.12 7.85 -9.69
C GLU A 138 -0.98 9.38 -9.62
N PHE A 139 -1.70 10.03 -8.70
CA PHE A 139 -1.59 11.46 -8.49
C PHE A 139 -0.18 11.88 -8.03
N LEU A 140 0.40 11.14 -7.08
CA LEU A 140 1.76 11.40 -6.59
C LEU A 140 2.78 11.20 -7.70
N GLU A 141 2.66 10.14 -8.50
CA GLU A 141 3.53 9.90 -9.64
C GLU A 141 3.45 11.05 -10.65
N TYR A 142 2.23 11.45 -11.03
CA TYR A 142 2.00 12.58 -11.92
C TYR A 142 2.63 13.86 -11.37
N PHE A 143 2.42 14.15 -10.08
CA PHE A 143 2.93 15.35 -9.42
C PHE A 143 4.47 15.38 -9.33
N ILE A 144 5.11 14.27 -8.93
CA ILE A 144 6.57 14.14 -8.89
C ILE A 144 7.15 14.37 -10.28
N ARG A 145 6.55 13.79 -11.32
CA ARG A 145 7.03 13.96 -12.69
C ARG A 145 6.83 15.37 -13.22
N LEU A 146 5.78 16.07 -12.79
CA LEU A 146 5.58 17.49 -13.10
C LEU A 146 6.64 18.37 -12.43
N LEU A 147 7.05 18.06 -11.20
CA LEU A 147 8.13 18.76 -10.50
C LEU A 147 9.52 18.48 -11.11
N LEU A 148 9.76 17.25 -11.57
CA LEU A 148 11.07 16.83 -12.08
C LEU A 148 11.28 17.14 -13.58
N ASN A 149 10.22 17.20 -14.39
CA ASN A 149 10.32 17.50 -15.82
C ASN A 149 10.00 18.96 -16.13
N LYS A 150 10.96 19.70 -16.70
CA LYS A 150 10.74 20.98 -17.41
C LYS A 150 10.02 20.79 -18.77
N LYS A 151 9.13 19.80 -18.90
CA LYS A 151 8.40 19.57 -20.16
C LYS A 151 7.26 20.58 -20.29
N ASN A 152 6.99 20.99 -21.53
CA ASN A 152 5.90 21.91 -21.85
C ASN A 152 4.54 21.25 -21.49
N GLN A 153 3.62 21.97 -20.85
CA GLN A 153 2.39 21.40 -20.24
C GLN A 153 1.55 20.56 -21.24
N LEU A 154 1.56 20.93 -22.52
CA LEU A 154 0.85 20.21 -23.58
C LEU A 154 1.40 18.79 -23.82
N GLN A 155 2.71 18.59 -23.66
CA GLN A 155 3.34 17.28 -23.80
C GLN A 155 3.01 16.38 -22.61
N LEU A 156 2.90 16.94 -21.39
CA LEU A 156 2.42 16.16 -20.24
C LEU A 156 0.97 15.69 -20.47
N ALA A 157 0.05 16.58 -20.87
CA ALA A 157 -1.35 16.21 -21.05
C ALA A 157 -1.57 15.06 -22.06
N VAL A 158 -0.79 15.00 -23.14
CA VAL A 158 -0.88 13.93 -24.15
C VAL A 158 -0.25 12.61 -23.67
N TYR A 159 0.86 12.67 -22.92
CA TYR A 159 1.50 11.47 -22.37
C TYR A 159 0.74 10.86 -21.19
N TYR A 160 -0.11 11.63 -20.50
CA TYR A 160 -0.81 11.21 -19.29
C TYR A 160 -2.33 11.02 -19.48
N TRP A 161 -2.82 10.96 -20.71
CA TRP A 161 -4.25 10.72 -20.96
C TRP A 161 -4.74 9.44 -20.28
N ASP A 162 -3.96 8.34 -20.40
CA ASP A 162 -4.27 7.07 -19.76
C ASP A 162 -4.27 7.19 -18.23
N THR A 163 -3.28 7.88 -17.65
CA THR A 163 -3.23 8.13 -16.20
C THR A 163 -4.41 8.97 -15.71
N ILE A 164 -4.83 10.00 -16.45
CA ILE A 164 -6.00 10.81 -16.09
C ILE A 164 -7.27 9.96 -16.15
N TYR A 165 -7.39 9.09 -17.15
CA TYR A 165 -8.51 8.16 -17.26
C TYR A 165 -8.54 7.16 -16.10
N ASP A 166 -7.40 6.53 -15.78
CA ASP A 166 -7.27 5.60 -14.65
C ASP A 166 -7.63 6.27 -13.32
N MET A 167 -7.14 7.49 -13.10
CA MET A 167 -7.49 8.30 -11.94
C MET A 167 -8.98 8.58 -11.85
N MET A 168 -9.62 8.96 -12.97
CA MET A 168 -11.08 9.18 -13.00
C MET A 168 -11.85 7.90 -12.69
N MET A 169 -11.45 6.77 -13.28
CA MET A 169 -12.09 5.47 -13.03
C MET A 169 -11.91 5.01 -11.59
N ASN A 170 -10.74 5.27 -10.99
CA ASN A 170 -10.47 5.01 -9.59
C ASN A 170 -11.33 5.88 -8.66
N ILE A 171 -11.56 7.16 -8.99
CA ILE A 171 -12.47 8.04 -8.25
C ILE A 171 -13.91 7.53 -8.35
N VAL A 172 -14.38 7.20 -9.56
CA VAL A 172 -15.74 6.71 -9.79
C VAL A 172 -15.96 5.38 -9.08
N GLY A 173 -15.03 4.44 -9.19
CA GLY A 173 -15.08 3.14 -8.53
C GLY A 173 -15.03 3.26 -7.00
N GLY A 174 -14.08 4.05 -6.48
CA GLY A 174 -13.95 4.32 -5.06
C GLY A 174 -15.19 4.99 -4.47
N PHE A 175 -15.56 6.15 -5.00
CA PHE A 175 -16.70 6.92 -4.52
C PHE A 175 -18.02 6.16 -4.72
N GLY A 176 -18.22 5.54 -5.88
CA GLY A 176 -19.40 4.73 -6.18
C GLY A 176 -19.57 3.56 -5.23
N GLY A 177 -18.49 2.85 -4.90
CA GLY A 177 -18.53 1.75 -3.94
C GLY A 177 -18.82 2.21 -2.50
N PHE A 178 -18.24 3.33 -2.05
CA PHE A 178 -18.59 3.91 -0.74
C PHE A 178 -20.03 4.42 -0.67
N VAL A 179 -20.55 5.03 -1.74
CA VAL A 179 -21.96 5.45 -1.83
C VAL A 179 -22.90 4.24 -1.81
N ALA A 180 -22.62 3.22 -2.61
CA ALA A 180 -23.40 1.98 -2.65
C ALA A 180 -23.44 1.30 -1.27
N MET A 181 -22.30 1.29 -0.57
CA MET A 181 -22.22 0.77 0.79
C MET A 181 -23.04 1.61 1.77
N ARG A 182 -22.98 2.95 1.71
CA ARG A 182 -23.79 3.85 2.57
C ARG A 182 -25.29 3.63 2.37
N LEU A 183 -25.73 3.53 1.11
CA LEU A 183 -27.14 3.29 0.78
C LEU A 183 -27.65 1.93 1.29
N ASN A 184 -26.77 0.92 1.32
CA ASN A 184 -27.12 -0.45 1.72
C ASN A 184 -26.93 -0.76 3.21
N THR A 185 -26.25 0.09 3.98
CA THR A 185 -25.86 -0.26 5.36
C THR A 185 -26.66 0.43 6.46
N ARG A 186 -27.41 1.51 6.20
CA ARG A 186 -28.00 2.36 7.27
C ARG A 186 -27.00 2.64 8.43
N LEU A 187 -25.70 2.63 8.15
CA LEU A 187 -24.70 3.08 9.09
C LEU A 187 -24.88 4.60 9.28
N PRO A 188 -24.77 5.13 10.51
CA PRO A 188 -24.94 6.55 10.79
C PRO A 188 -24.00 7.44 9.96
#